data_AF-A0A9P5JTB2-F1
#
_entry.id   AF-A0A9P5JTB2-F1
#
_cell.length_a   1.000
_cell.length_b   1.000
_cell.length_c   1.000
_cell.angle_alpha   90.00
_cell.angle_beta   90.00
_cell.angle_gamma   90.00
#
_symmetry.space_group_name_H-M   'P 1'
#
loop_
_entity.id
_entity.type
_entity.pdbx_description
1 polymer ?
#
loop_
_entity_poly.entity_id
_entity_poly.type
_entity_poly.pdbx_seq_one_letter_code
_entity_poly.pdbx_strand_id
1 'polypeptide(L)'
;MEQERQLADLRNVRQVVTASTAAESKLAAIEEHLNCNVCFETVERPFAVNPCGHEFCAKCLKEWFKDKKSKNEAMECPMCRTLVEGRPVRAFLLRAVVDVINGNGAVTTNSSADDKEFWRELFPNTVAPTPALALAQPLPDRDGEQPTDVDSPSGVELFLSR
;
A
#
# COMPACT_ATOMS: atom_id res chain seq x y z
N MET A 1 -50.89 -17.97 -17.14
CA MET A 1 -51.00 -16.51 -17.00
C MET A 1 -50.63 -16.01 -15.60
N GLU A 2 -51.50 -16.07 -14.58
CA GLU A 2 -51.18 -15.48 -13.24
C GLU A 2 -50.00 -16.19 -12.54
N GLN A 3 -49.96 -17.52 -12.57
CA GLN A 3 -48.85 -18.29 -11.99
C GLN A 3 -47.50 -18.00 -12.68
N GLU A 4 -47.49 -17.83 -14.01
CA GLU A 4 -46.27 -17.49 -14.76
C GLU A 4 -45.78 -16.08 -14.46
N ARG A 5 -46.72 -15.14 -14.27
CA ARG A 5 -46.41 -13.78 -13.82
C ARG A 5 -45.78 -13.79 -12.42
N GLN A 6 -46.37 -14.53 -11.49
CA GLN A 6 -45.82 -14.68 -10.13
C GLN A 6 -44.42 -15.33 -10.14
N LEU A 7 -44.19 -16.34 -10.97
CA LEU A 7 -42.87 -16.95 -11.14
C LEU A 7 -41.85 -15.98 -11.74
N ALA A 8 -42.25 -15.14 -12.70
CA ALA A 8 -41.39 -14.10 -13.25
C ALA A 8 -41.01 -13.05 -12.19
N ASP A 9 -41.98 -12.61 -11.38
CA ASP A 9 -41.75 -11.65 -10.29
C ASP A 9 -40.77 -12.21 -9.25
N LEU A 10 -40.93 -13.46 -8.83
CA LEU A 10 -40.01 -14.11 -7.89
C LEU A 10 -38.59 -14.25 -8.45
N ARG A 11 -38.44 -14.53 -9.76
CA ARG A 11 -37.13 -14.56 -10.42
C ARG A 11 -36.48 -13.18 -10.43
N ASN A 12 -37.23 -12.14 -10.74
CA ASN A 12 -36.74 -10.76 -10.73
C ASN A 12 -36.28 -10.36 -9.32
N VAL A 13 -37.09 -10.64 -8.29
CA VAL A 13 -36.71 -10.39 -6.89
C VAL A 13 -35.44 -11.15 -6.53
N ARG A 14 -35.37 -12.44 -6.86
CA ARG A 14 -34.16 -13.24 -6.59
C ARG A 14 -32.94 -12.65 -7.26
N GLN A 15 -33.04 -12.26 -8.53
CA GLN A 15 -31.94 -11.65 -9.28
C GLN A 15 -31.45 -10.37 -8.62
N VAL A 16 -32.37 -9.47 -8.23
CA VAL A 16 -32.04 -8.21 -7.54
C VAL A 16 -31.33 -8.49 -6.20
N VAL A 17 -31.87 -9.42 -5.39
CA VAL A 17 -31.27 -9.79 -4.10
C VAL A 17 -29.87 -10.35 -4.29
N THR A 18 -29.68 -11.26 -5.25
CA THR A 18 -28.36 -11.86 -5.52
C THR A 18 -27.33 -10.83 -6.01
N ALA A 19 -27.77 -9.82 -6.77
CA ALA A 19 -26.89 -8.74 -7.21
C ALA A 19 -26.50 -7.82 -6.04
N SER A 20 -27.44 -7.53 -5.14
CA SER A 20 -27.19 -6.73 -3.92
C SER A 20 -26.16 -7.39 -3.01
N THR A 21 -26.36 -8.67 -2.68
CA THR A 21 -25.44 -9.39 -1.79
C THR A 21 -24.05 -9.53 -2.38
N ALA A 22 -23.94 -9.73 -3.70
CA ALA A 22 -22.65 -9.75 -4.40
C ALA A 22 -21.95 -8.38 -4.37
N ALA A 23 -22.69 -7.27 -4.44
CA ALA A 23 -22.14 -5.92 -4.29
C ALA A 23 -21.68 -5.66 -2.85
N GLU A 24 -22.50 -6.02 -1.86
CA GLU A 24 -22.18 -5.91 -0.43
C GLU A 24 -20.89 -6.69 -0.08
N SER A 25 -20.74 -7.91 -0.60
CA SER A 25 -19.53 -8.71 -0.38
C SER A 25 -18.27 -8.05 -0.93
N LYS A 26 -18.35 -7.38 -2.08
CA LYS A 26 -17.21 -6.63 -2.64
C LYS A 26 -16.89 -5.39 -1.83
N LEU A 27 -17.91 -4.69 -1.34
CA LEU A 27 -17.72 -3.52 -0.48
C LEU A 27 -17.08 -3.92 0.86
N ALA A 28 -17.53 -5.01 1.47
CA ALA A 28 -16.93 -5.56 2.69
C ALA A 28 -15.45 -5.92 2.48
N ALA A 29 -15.12 -6.58 1.36
CA ALA A 29 -13.72 -6.89 1.03
C ALA A 29 -12.86 -5.63 0.83
N ILE A 30 -13.41 -4.55 0.27
CA ILE A 30 -12.69 -3.27 0.16
C ILE A 30 -12.48 -2.67 1.56
N GLU A 31 -13.50 -2.69 2.42
CA GLU A 31 -13.44 -2.13 3.76
C GLU A 31 -12.32 -2.77 4.63
N GLU A 32 -12.14 -4.09 4.52
CA GLU A 32 -11.03 -4.83 5.17
C GLU A 32 -9.63 -4.32 4.77
N HIS A 33 -9.50 -3.72 3.59
CA HIS A 33 -8.25 -3.17 3.09
C HIS A 33 -8.04 -1.68 3.44
N LEU A 34 -8.99 -1.06 4.13
CA LEU A 34 -8.93 0.36 4.50
C LEU A 34 -8.50 0.58 5.95
N ASN A 35 -8.03 -0.45 6.65
CA ASN A 35 -7.58 -0.31 8.02
C ASN A 35 -6.12 0.17 8.12
N CYS A 36 -5.89 1.11 9.03
CA CYS A 36 -4.56 1.59 9.38
C CYS A 36 -3.80 0.49 10.15
N ASN A 37 -2.59 0.15 9.73
CA ASN A 37 -1.79 -0.91 10.36
C ASN A 37 -1.15 -0.51 11.71
N VAL A 38 -1.48 0.67 12.23
CA VAL A 38 -1.05 1.13 13.56
C VAL A 38 -2.17 1.07 14.58
N CYS A 39 -3.37 1.58 14.24
CA CYS A 39 -4.53 1.57 15.15
C CYS A 39 -5.55 0.47 14.85
N PHE A 40 -5.41 -0.24 13.72
CA PHE A 40 -6.33 -1.29 13.25
C PHE A 40 -7.77 -0.84 13.01
N GLU A 41 -7.99 0.47 12.89
CA GLU A 41 -9.28 1.07 12.54
C GLU A 41 -9.25 1.61 11.10
N THR A 42 -10.41 1.88 10.53
CA THR A 42 -10.55 2.52 9.20
C THR A 42 -9.72 3.80 9.14
N VAL A 43 -8.93 3.94 8.07
CA VAL A 43 -7.91 4.98 7.97
C VAL A 43 -8.52 6.38 7.91
N GLU A 44 -8.22 7.20 8.91
CA GLU A 44 -8.70 8.57 8.98
C GLU A 44 -7.63 9.57 8.50
N ARG A 45 -7.99 10.40 7.51
CA ARG A 45 -7.08 11.36 6.86
C ARG A 45 -5.74 10.69 6.46
N PRO A 46 -5.77 9.72 5.53
CA PRO A 46 -4.60 8.92 5.18
C PRO A 46 -3.41 9.74 4.67
N PHE A 47 -2.23 9.39 5.14
CA PHE A 47 -0.94 9.87 4.62
C PHE A 47 -0.09 8.67 4.18
N ALA A 48 0.44 8.73 2.96
CA ALA A 48 1.37 7.77 2.38
C ALA A 48 2.82 8.14 2.75
N VAL A 49 3.60 7.16 3.17
CA VAL A 49 5.02 7.32 3.53
C VAL A 49 5.90 7.25 2.28
N ASN A 50 6.81 8.20 2.09
CA ASN A 50 7.79 8.19 0.99
C ASN A 50 9.07 7.45 1.43
N PRO A 51 9.63 6.49 0.67
CA PRO A 51 9.22 6.06 -0.68
C PRO A 51 8.33 4.81 -0.75
N CYS A 52 8.06 4.14 0.38
CA CYS A 52 7.42 2.83 0.37
C CYS A 52 5.92 2.82 0.02
N GLY A 53 5.24 3.98 0.12
CA GLY A 53 3.82 4.13 -0.22
C GLY A 53 2.84 3.79 0.90
N HIS A 54 3.23 3.03 1.94
CA HIS A 54 2.31 2.60 2.99
C HIS A 54 1.56 3.75 3.66
N GLU A 55 0.25 3.58 3.80
CA GLU A 55 -0.66 4.58 4.31
C GLU A 55 -1.07 4.35 5.77
N PHE A 56 -1.18 5.45 6.50
CA PHE A 56 -1.58 5.45 7.91
C PHE A 56 -2.50 6.63 8.21
N CYS A 57 -3.24 6.55 9.32
CA CYS A 57 -3.96 7.70 9.84
C CYS A 57 -2.99 8.85 10.09
N ALA A 58 -3.43 10.08 9.82
CA ALA A 58 -2.62 11.26 10.12
C ALA A 58 -2.12 11.24 11.57
N LYS A 59 -3.01 11.00 12.53
CA LYS A 59 -2.68 10.96 13.97
C LYS A 59 -1.59 9.92 14.28
N CYS A 60 -1.79 8.68 13.83
CA CYS A 60 -0.85 7.58 14.07
C CYS A 60 0.54 7.90 13.56
N LEU A 61 0.63 8.43 12.34
CA LEU A 61 1.91 8.76 11.73
C LEU A 61 2.61 9.93 12.44
N LYS A 62 1.85 10.94 12.87
CA LYS A 62 2.38 12.06 13.65
C LYS A 62 2.94 11.60 15.00
N GLU A 63 2.21 10.76 15.72
CA GLU A 63 2.63 10.22 17.01
C GLU A 63 3.89 9.37 16.86
N TRP A 64 3.93 8.49 15.85
CA TRP A 64 5.09 7.67 15.54
C TRP A 64 6.36 8.50 15.30
N PHE A 65 6.30 9.51 14.43
CA PHE A 65 7.49 10.32 14.15
C PHE A 65 7.86 11.29 15.27
N LYS A 66 6.90 11.75 16.09
CA LYS A 66 7.23 12.50 17.32
C LYS A 66 8.05 11.64 18.29
N ASP A 67 7.66 10.38 18.47
CA ASP A 67 8.38 9.44 19.33
C ASP A 67 9.77 9.11 18.78
N LYS A 68 9.91 8.88 17.47
CA LYS A 68 11.23 8.70 16.84
C LYS A 68 12.13 9.93 17.01
N LYS A 69 11.58 11.14 16.81
CA LYS A 69 12.32 12.40 17.01
C LYS A 69 12.77 12.58 18.46
N SER A 70 11.91 12.31 19.44
CA SER A 70 12.25 12.47 20.86
C SER A 70 13.35 11.50 21.32
N LYS A 71 13.40 10.31 20.72
CA LYS A 71 14.43 9.29 20.97
C LYS A 71 15.67 9.44 20.09
N ASN A 72 15.72 10.44 19.21
CA ASN A 72 16.78 10.63 18.22
C ASN A 72 17.02 9.37 17.35
N GLU A 73 15.94 8.68 16.99
CA GLU A 73 15.94 7.48 16.14
C GLU A 73 15.70 7.82 14.67
N ALA A 74 16.05 6.88 13.78
CA ALA A 74 15.78 7.01 12.35
C ALA A 74 14.27 7.12 12.07
N MET A 75 13.91 8.02 11.16
CA MET A 75 12.55 8.12 10.64
C MET A 75 12.31 6.94 9.70
N GLU A 76 11.54 5.95 10.16
CA GLU A 76 11.25 4.72 9.42
C GLU A 76 9.73 4.47 9.34
N CYS A 77 9.30 3.79 8.28
CA CYS A 77 7.90 3.37 8.11
C CYS A 77 7.48 2.39 9.22
N PRO A 78 6.32 2.59 9.89
CA PRO A 78 5.83 1.66 10.92
C PRO A 78 5.63 0.22 10.42
N MET A 79 5.31 0.03 9.14
CA MET A 79 5.01 -1.28 8.58
C MET A 79 6.25 -2.01 8.06
N CYS A 80 7.02 -1.36 7.18
CA CYS A 80 8.11 -2.02 6.45
C CYS A 80 9.51 -1.55 6.87
N ARG A 81 9.61 -0.61 7.82
CA ARG A 81 10.87 -0.02 8.31
C ARG A 81 11.74 0.67 7.26
N THR A 82 11.23 0.88 6.04
CA THR A 82 11.91 1.70 5.03
C THR A 82 12.15 3.10 5.59
N LEU A 83 13.36 3.62 5.39
CA LEU A 83 13.73 4.98 5.79
C LEU A 83 12.88 6.00 5.04
N VAL A 84 12.47 7.04 5.76
CA VAL A 84 11.60 8.09 5.23
C VAL A 84 12.45 9.18 4.60
N GLU A 85 12.33 9.33 3.28
CA GLU A 85 13.16 10.25 2.48
C GLU A 85 12.56 11.66 2.35
N GLY A 86 11.35 11.88 2.86
CA GLY A 86 10.71 13.17 2.80
C GLY A 86 9.35 13.23 3.48
N ARG A 87 8.63 14.34 3.27
CA ARG A 87 7.30 14.53 3.86
C ARG A 87 6.34 13.43 3.40
N PRO A 88 5.59 12.81 4.32
CA PRO A 88 4.44 12.00 3.96
C PRO A 88 3.43 12.80 3.13
N VAL A 89 2.83 12.15 2.14
CA VAL A 89 1.90 12.78 1.19
C VAL A 89 0.47 12.42 1.56
N ARG A 90 -0.42 13.41 1.62
CA ARG A 90 -1.84 13.15 1.89
C ARG A 90 -2.48 12.40 0.71
N ALA A 91 -3.14 11.28 0.99
CA ALA A 91 -3.81 10.46 -0.03
C ALA A 91 -5.28 10.88 -0.21
N PHE A 92 -5.53 11.92 -1.00
CA PHE A 92 -6.88 12.49 -1.19
C PHE A 92 -7.89 11.48 -1.77
N LEU A 93 -7.47 10.65 -2.72
CA LEU A 93 -8.35 9.64 -3.33
C LEU A 93 -8.76 8.57 -2.33
N LEU A 94 -7.80 8.07 -1.53
CA LEU A 94 -8.08 7.10 -0.48
C LEU A 94 -9.05 7.67 0.55
N ARG A 95 -8.88 8.95 0.93
CA ARG A 95 -9.84 9.63 1.81
C ARG A 95 -11.25 9.66 1.20
N ALA A 96 -11.38 10.01 -0.07
CA ALA A 96 -12.68 10.05 -0.73
C ALA A 96 -13.36 8.66 -0.75
N VAL A 97 -12.60 7.59 -1.01
CA VAL A 97 -13.10 6.21 -0.96
C VAL A 97 -13.57 5.83 0.44
N VAL A 98 -12.78 6.13 1.47
CA VAL A 98 -13.15 5.89 2.87
C VAL A 98 -14.43 6.65 3.26
N ASP A 99 -14.55 7.91 2.83
CA ASP A 99 -15.74 8.72 3.13
C ASP A 99 -17.01 8.13 2.48
N VAL A 100 -16.92 7.63 1.25
CA VAL A 100 -18.02 6.93 0.57
C VAL A 100 -18.43 5.66 1.31
N ILE A 101 -17.46 4.84 1.73
CA ILE A 101 -17.73 3.57 2.43
C ILE A 101 -18.37 3.81 3.79
N ASN A 102 -17.95 4.86 4.49
CA ASN A 102 -18.55 5.25 5.78
C ASN A 102 -19.94 5.92 5.64
N GLY A 103 -20.44 6.14 4.42
CA GLY A 103 -21.69 6.87 4.19
C GLY A 103 -21.60 8.37 4.46
N ASN A 104 -20.39 8.92 4.58
CA ASN A 104 -20.17 10.35 4.72
C ASN A 104 -20.32 11.01 3.35
N GLY A 105 -21.53 11.48 3.04
CA GLY A 105 -21.90 12.03 1.72
C GLY A 105 -21.17 13.30 1.26
N ALA A 106 -20.16 13.78 2.00
CA ALA A 106 -19.30 14.89 1.60
C ALA A 106 -17.90 14.78 2.19
N VAL A 107 -16.89 15.06 1.34
CA VAL A 107 -15.49 15.25 1.74
C VAL A 107 -15.43 16.36 2.79
N THR A 108 -15.16 16.01 4.04
CA THR A 108 -14.93 16.99 5.10
C THR A 108 -13.52 17.56 4.95
N THR A 109 -13.40 18.84 4.60
CA THR A 109 -12.12 19.55 4.44
C THR A 109 -11.48 19.90 5.80
N ASN A 110 -11.57 19.01 6.78
CA ASN A 110 -11.20 19.31 8.15
C ASN A 110 -9.68 19.56 8.26
N SER A 111 -9.37 20.86 8.31
CA SER A 111 -8.14 21.55 8.72
C SER A 111 -6.82 21.01 8.15
N SER A 112 -6.52 21.41 6.92
CA SER A 112 -5.22 21.14 6.26
C SER A 112 -4.03 21.91 6.84
N ALA A 113 -4.26 22.96 7.66
CA ALA A 113 -3.21 23.87 8.13
C ALA A 113 -2.29 23.20 9.18
N ASP A 114 -2.88 22.57 10.19
CA ASP A 114 -2.13 21.97 11.31
C ASP A 114 -1.26 20.80 10.86
N ASP A 115 -1.72 20.03 9.87
CA ASP A 115 -0.91 18.98 9.27
C ASP A 115 0.28 19.57 8.49
N LYS A 116 0.08 20.65 7.72
CA LYS A 116 1.14 21.27 6.91
C LYS A 116 2.27 21.85 7.75
N GLU A 117 1.96 22.44 8.89
CA GLU A 117 2.98 22.99 9.79
C GLU A 117 3.78 21.88 10.47
N PHE A 118 3.09 20.88 11.01
CA PHE A 118 3.73 19.72 11.63
C PHE A 118 4.75 19.03 10.70
N TRP A 119 4.35 18.74 9.45
CA TRP A 119 5.23 18.08 8.49
C TRP A 119 6.39 18.97 8.01
N ARG A 120 6.23 20.31 8.04
CA ARG A 120 7.32 21.25 7.76
C ARG A 120 8.38 21.24 8.85
N GLU A 121 7.99 21.09 10.11
CA GLU A 121 8.92 21.06 11.24
C GLU A 121 9.73 19.76 11.28
N LEU A 122 9.08 18.61 11.06
CA LEU A 122 9.76 17.31 11.07
C LEU A 122 10.62 17.08 9.82
N PHE A 123 10.15 17.56 8.69
CA PHE A 123 10.84 17.43 7.40
C PHE A 123 10.93 18.82 6.78
N PRO A 124 11.88 19.67 7.22
CA PRO A 124 12.09 20.96 6.58
C PRO A 124 12.37 20.77 5.08
N ASN A 125 12.10 21.79 4.26
CA ASN A 125 12.44 21.74 2.83
C ASN A 125 13.97 21.72 2.68
N THR A 126 14.61 20.60 2.97
CA THR A 126 15.96 20.32 2.55
C THR A 126 15.83 19.74 1.16
N VAL A 127 15.76 20.63 0.16
CA VAL A 127 16.56 20.35 -1.02
C VAL A 127 17.99 20.39 -0.48
N ALA A 128 18.49 19.27 0.03
CA ALA A 128 19.92 19.08 -0.05
C ALA A 128 20.20 19.17 -1.55
N PRO A 129 20.99 20.14 -2.04
CA PRO A 129 21.46 20.05 -3.40
C PRO A 129 22.09 18.67 -3.49
N THR A 130 21.55 17.80 -4.33
CA THR A 130 22.31 16.66 -4.80
C THR A 130 23.65 17.24 -5.24
N PRO A 131 24.79 16.82 -4.68
CA PRO A 131 26.01 17.01 -5.42
C PRO A 131 25.75 16.26 -6.71
N ALA A 132 25.55 17.00 -7.79
CA ALA A 132 25.56 16.42 -9.11
C ALA A 132 26.81 15.54 -9.16
N LEU A 133 26.61 14.24 -9.39
CA LEU A 133 27.67 13.36 -9.86
C LEU A 133 28.87 13.18 -8.90
N ALA A 134 28.65 12.68 -7.67
CA ALA A 134 29.73 12.02 -6.93
C ALA A 134 29.83 10.55 -7.36
N LEU A 135 30.54 10.34 -8.47
CA LEU A 135 31.24 9.10 -8.84
C LEU A 135 30.41 7.81 -8.84
N ALA A 136 29.83 7.48 -9.99
CA ALA A 136 29.78 6.09 -10.40
C ALA A 136 31.23 5.58 -10.45
N GLN A 137 31.66 4.87 -9.41
CA GLN A 137 32.89 4.09 -9.50
C GLN A 137 32.66 3.04 -10.59
N PRO A 138 33.55 2.92 -11.59
CA PRO A 138 33.50 1.79 -12.49
C PRO A 138 33.58 0.50 -11.66
N LEU A 139 32.64 -0.42 -11.89
CA LEU A 139 32.78 -1.78 -11.38
C LEU A 139 34.16 -2.31 -11.85
N PRO A 140 34.97 -2.92 -10.97
CA PRO A 140 36.22 -3.52 -11.41
C PRO A 140 35.91 -4.56 -12.50
N ASP A 141 36.70 -4.50 -13.58
CA ASP A 141 36.63 -5.43 -14.68
C ASP A 141 36.61 -6.86 -14.14
N ARG A 142 35.59 -7.61 -14.56
CA ARG A 142 35.42 -9.01 -14.21
C ARG A 142 36.44 -9.79 -15.01
N ASP A 143 37.66 -9.91 -14.48
CA ASP A 143 38.68 -10.79 -15.02
C ASP A 143 38.12 -12.21 -15.16
N GLY A 144 38.43 -12.80 -16.32
CA GLY A 144 37.69 -13.90 -16.89
C GLY A 144 37.66 -15.17 -16.05
N GLU A 145 36.44 -15.66 -15.81
CA GLU A 145 36.21 -17.08 -15.58
C GLU A 145 35.69 -17.68 -16.91
N GLN A 146 36.52 -18.55 -17.48
CA GLN A 146 36.29 -19.32 -18.71
C GLN A 146 35.00 -20.17 -18.61
N PRO A 147 34.24 -20.34 -19.71
CA PRO A 147 33.16 -21.32 -19.74
C PRO A 147 33.77 -22.72 -19.74
N THR A 148 33.54 -23.49 -18.68
CA THR A 148 33.88 -24.92 -18.67
C THR A 148 32.89 -25.67 -19.55
N ASP A 149 33.45 -26.40 -20.51
CA ASP A 149 32.77 -27.18 -21.54
C ASP A 149 31.70 -28.11 -20.98
N VAL A 150 30.52 -28.06 -21.62
CA VAL A 150 29.46 -29.05 -21.47
C VAL A 150 29.80 -30.27 -22.31
N ASP A 151 30.43 -31.26 -21.69
CA ASP A 151 30.58 -32.59 -22.29
C ASP A 151 29.44 -33.52 -21.85
N SER A 152 28.61 -33.89 -22.81
CA SER A 152 27.75 -35.06 -22.84
C SER A 152 27.75 -35.51 -24.31
N PRO A 153 27.69 -36.81 -24.66
CA PRO A 153 27.04 -37.90 -23.91
C PRO A 153 27.79 -39.25 -23.95
N SER A 154 27.36 -40.22 -23.15
CA SER A 154 27.22 -41.67 -23.51
C SER A 154 27.00 -42.51 -22.25
N GLY A 155 25.98 -43.38 -22.27
CA GLY A 155 25.86 -44.43 -21.26
C GLY A 155 24.43 -44.70 -20.79
N VAL A 156 23.60 -45.22 -21.69
CA VAL A 156 22.43 -45.99 -21.28
C VAL A 156 22.90 -47.33 -20.72
N GLU A 157 22.65 -47.60 -19.44
CA GLU A 157 22.52 -48.97 -18.96
C GLU A 157 21.27 -49.12 -18.10
N LEU A 158 20.34 -49.89 -18.66
CA LEU A 158 19.23 -50.53 -17.99
C LEU A 158 19.76 -51.55 -16.99
N PHE A 159 19.36 -51.44 -15.72
CA PHE A 159 19.30 -52.61 -14.84
C PHE A 159 17.91 -52.74 -14.25
N LEU A 160 17.18 -53.69 -14.83
CA LEU A 160 15.99 -54.34 -14.29
C LEU A 160 16.40 -55.42 -13.28
N SER A 161 15.50 -55.64 -12.32
CA SER A 161 15.27 -56.88 -11.55
C SER A 161 16.07 -57.10 -10.26
N ARG A 162 15.41 -56.85 -9.12
CA ARG A 162 14.76 -57.92 -8.32
C ARG A 162 13.83 -57.35 -7.25
#